data_AF-A0A2E4PCA5-F1
#
_entry.id   AF-A0A2E4PCA5-F1
#
_cell.length_a   1.000
_cell.length_b   1.000
_cell.length_c   1.000
_cell.angle_alpha   90.00
_cell.angle_beta   90.00
_cell.angle_gamma   90.00
#
_symmetry.space_group_name_H-M   'P 1'
#
loop_
_entity.id
_entity.type
_entity.pdbx_description
1 polymer ?
#
loop_
_entity_poly.entity_id
_entity_poly.type
_entity_poly.pdbx_seq_one_letter_code
_entity_poly.pdbx_strand_id
1 'polypeptide(L)'
;MQIKRLKIEIALIILLWISITFSVIFNPHYSLQFILGILGAVTATVSLRYYNKFTIVIVVLILAFLSFGLIVVSTVFDIMFGSVSIIPFLLLLMLLLVRYHELKELFTGNDKAVENLSENSNVDFFRKQFKNLSLKQIQSKLDNENIVQDAKIALKELLEEKQTNN
;
A
#
# COMPACT_ATOMS: atom_id res chain seq x y z
N MET A 1 -4.03 13.44 -12.89
CA MET A 1 -2.64 13.32 -12.36
C MET A 1 -2.19 11.86 -12.11
N GLN A 2 -3.01 10.83 -12.36
CA GLN A 2 -2.63 9.41 -12.15
C GLN A 2 -1.83 8.78 -13.30
N ILE A 3 -1.99 9.25 -14.55
CA ILE A 3 -1.34 8.62 -15.72
C ILE A 3 0.19 8.82 -15.71
N LYS A 4 0.70 9.99 -15.30
CA LYS A 4 2.16 10.20 -15.15
C LYS A 4 2.75 9.28 -14.07
N ARG A 5 1.93 8.86 -13.09
CA ARG A 5 2.30 8.05 -11.93
C ARG A 5 2.38 6.54 -12.19
N LEU A 6 2.11 6.07 -13.40
CA LEU A 6 2.34 4.65 -13.76
C LEU A 6 3.42 4.50 -14.84
N LYS A 7 3.85 5.60 -15.47
CA LYS A 7 4.77 5.56 -16.61
C LYS A 7 6.14 5.00 -16.22
N ILE A 8 6.63 5.33 -15.03
CA ILE A 8 7.97 4.92 -14.58
C ILE A 8 7.96 3.43 -14.23
N GLU A 9 6.94 2.95 -13.52
CA GLU A 9 6.76 1.55 -13.16
C GLU A 9 6.62 0.69 -14.41
N ILE A 10 5.79 1.13 -15.37
CA ILE A 10 5.63 0.46 -16.65
C ILE A 10 6.96 0.41 -17.40
N ALA A 11 7.70 1.53 -17.48
CA ALA A 11 8.99 1.57 -18.14
C ALA A 11 10.01 0.62 -17.49
N LEU A 12 10.03 0.55 -16.15
CA LEU A 12 10.89 -0.37 -15.40
C LEU A 12 10.50 -1.83 -15.63
N ILE A 13 9.21 -2.16 -15.63
CA ILE A 13 8.72 -3.53 -15.90
C ILE A 13 9.07 -3.95 -17.34
N ILE A 14 8.89 -3.06 -18.32
CA ILE A 14 9.29 -3.31 -19.71
C ILE A 14 10.80 -3.54 -19.79
N LEU A 15 11.59 -2.70 -19.13
CA LEU A 15 13.05 -2.85 -19.08
C LEU A 15 13.45 -4.20 -18.48
N LEU A 16 12.81 -4.64 -17.40
CA LEU A 16 13.03 -5.96 -16.79
C LEU A 16 12.74 -7.09 -17.78
N TRP A 17 11.62 -7.03 -18.51
CA TRP A 17 11.28 -8.05 -19.51
C TRP A 17 12.22 -8.08 -20.71
N ILE A 18 12.66 -6.91 -21.19
CA ILE A 18 13.70 -6.82 -22.23
C ILE A 18 14.97 -7.50 -21.76
N SER A 19 15.36 -7.25 -20.51
CA SER A 19 16.55 -7.83 -19.88
C SER A 19 16.48 -9.35 -19.81
N ILE A 20 15.35 -9.88 -19.30
CA ILE A 20 15.09 -11.32 -19.21
C ILE A 20 15.13 -11.96 -20.60
N THR A 21 14.45 -11.36 -21.58
CA THR A 21 14.40 -11.87 -22.96
C THR A 21 15.78 -11.94 -23.58
N PHE A 22 16.58 -10.89 -23.38
CA PHE A 22 17.97 -10.87 -23.83
C PHE A 22 18.78 -11.99 -23.16
N SER A 23 18.64 -12.15 -21.85
CA SER A 23 19.34 -13.23 -21.13
C SER A 23 18.94 -14.62 -21.63
N VAL A 24 17.66 -14.86 -21.91
CA VAL A 24 17.16 -16.14 -22.45
C VAL A 24 17.74 -16.47 -23.83
N ILE A 25 17.90 -15.46 -24.69
CA ILE A 25 18.42 -15.65 -26.05
C ILE A 25 19.94 -15.88 -26.04
N PHE A 26 20.67 -15.11 -25.22
CA PHE A 26 22.13 -15.06 -25.29
C PHE A 26 22.84 -15.91 -24.22
N ASN A 27 22.15 -16.37 -23.17
CA ASN A 27 22.77 -17.17 -22.11
C ASN A 27 21.83 -18.28 -21.57
N PRO A 28 21.96 -19.53 -22.07
CA PRO A 28 21.02 -20.61 -21.73
C PRO A 28 21.27 -21.26 -20.36
N HIS A 29 22.28 -20.84 -19.60
CA HIS A 29 22.54 -21.37 -18.26
C HIS A 29 21.79 -20.57 -17.19
N TYR A 30 20.63 -21.09 -16.78
CA TYR A 30 19.77 -20.42 -15.80
C TYR A 30 20.08 -20.87 -14.37
N SER A 31 20.51 -19.92 -13.54
CA SER A 31 20.65 -20.12 -12.09
C SER A 31 19.29 -20.00 -11.37
N LEU A 32 19.21 -20.47 -10.13
CA LEU A 32 18.01 -20.28 -9.30
C LEU A 32 17.68 -18.78 -9.11
N GLN A 33 18.71 -17.94 -8.98
CA GLN A 33 18.57 -16.48 -8.88
C GLN A 33 17.91 -15.88 -10.12
N PHE A 34 18.15 -16.46 -11.30
CA PHE A 34 17.52 -16.05 -12.54
C PHE A 34 16.03 -16.39 -12.58
N ILE A 35 15.66 -17.59 -12.11
CA ILE A 35 14.26 -18.00 -11.98
C ILE A 35 13.51 -17.09 -11.00
N LEU A 36 14.13 -16.73 -9.87
CA LEU A 36 13.59 -15.77 -8.93
C LEU A 36 13.42 -14.37 -9.56
N GLY A 37 14.34 -13.97 -10.43
CA GLY A 37 14.22 -12.74 -11.23
C GLY A 37 12.99 -12.74 -12.14
N ILE A 38 12.73 -13.85 -12.84
CA ILE A 38 11.54 -14.03 -13.68
C ILE A 38 10.27 -13.98 -12.82
N LEU A 39 10.23 -14.72 -11.71
CA LEU A 39 9.09 -14.71 -10.79
C LEU A 39 8.81 -13.30 -10.25
N GLY A 40 9.86 -12.54 -9.92
CA GLY A 40 9.75 -11.12 -9.58
C GLY A 40 9.08 -10.31 -10.69
N ALA A 41 9.56 -10.40 -11.92
CA ALA A 41 8.99 -9.69 -13.07
C ALA A 41 7.52 -10.05 -13.35
N VAL A 42 7.15 -11.33 -13.21
CA VAL A 42 5.76 -11.79 -13.31
C VAL A 42 4.92 -11.16 -12.21
N THR A 43 5.40 -11.20 -10.96
CA THR A 43 4.68 -10.64 -9.80
C THR A 43 4.45 -9.13 -9.95
N ALA A 44 5.45 -8.39 -10.41
CA ALA A 44 5.32 -6.97 -10.73
C ALA A 44 4.28 -6.70 -11.83
N THR A 45 4.26 -7.54 -12.87
CA THR A 45 3.32 -7.45 -13.99
C THR A 45 1.88 -7.70 -13.53
N VAL A 46 1.66 -8.73 -12.70
CA VAL A 46 0.35 -9.04 -12.12
C VAL A 46 -0.12 -7.91 -11.20
N SER A 47 0.77 -7.39 -10.34
CA SER A 47 0.45 -6.26 -9.47
C SER A 47 0.09 -5.01 -10.26
N LEU A 48 0.78 -4.73 -11.36
CA LEU A 48 0.43 -3.61 -12.25
C LEU A 48 -1.00 -3.75 -12.79
N ARG A 49 -1.50 -4.96 -13.03
CA ARG A 49 -2.85 -5.17 -13.55
C ARG A 49 -3.93 -5.07 -12.47
N TYR A 50 -3.70 -5.67 -11.30
CA TYR A 50 -4.73 -5.85 -10.27
C TYR A 50 -4.59 -4.93 -9.06
N TYR A 51 -3.38 -4.46 -8.76
CA TYR A 51 -3.02 -3.82 -7.50
C TYR A 51 -2.04 -2.64 -7.69
N ASN A 52 -2.45 -1.63 -8.47
CA ASN A 52 -1.63 -0.46 -8.83
C ASN A 52 -0.87 0.19 -7.66
N LYS A 53 -1.47 0.25 -6.46
CA LYS A 53 -0.84 0.86 -5.28
C LYS A 53 0.35 0.05 -4.74
N PHE A 54 0.35 -1.27 -4.89
CA PHE A 54 1.40 -2.15 -4.40
C PHE A 54 2.52 -2.38 -5.42
N THR A 55 2.26 -2.07 -6.69
CA THR A 55 3.22 -2.23 -7.78
C THR A 55 4.53 -1.51 -7.50
N ILE A 56 4.48 -0.29 -6.96
CA ILE A 56 5.68 0.47 -6.61
C ILE A 56 6.54 -0.25 -5.57
N VAL A 57 5.91 -0.82 -4.54
CA VAL A 57 6.60 -1.55 -3.47
C VAL A 57 7.28 -2.79 -4.03
N ILE A 58 6.60 -3.52 -4.91
CA ILE A 58 7.15 -4.71 -5.56
C ILE A 58 8.33 -4.35 -6.47
N VAL A 59 8.21 -3.29 -7.27
CA VAL A 59 9.31 -2.83 -8.13
C VAL A 59 10.51 -2.38 -7.30
N VAL A 60 10.29 -1.66 -6.19
CA VAL A 60 11.35 -1.29 -5.23
C VAL A 60 12.05 -2.54 -4.67
N LEU A 61 11.29 -3.56 -4.25
CA LEU A 61 11.85 -4.80 -3.73
C LEU A 61 12.68 -5.55 -4.78
N ILE A 62 12.17 -5.66 -6.01
CA ILE A 62 12.89 -6.30 -7.12
C ILE A 62 14.20 -5.57 -7.41
N LEU A 63 14.17 -4.24 -7.51
CA LEU A 63 15.37 -3.45 -7.76
C LEU A 63 16.37 -3.54 -6.61
N ALA A 64 15.91 -3.59 -5.35
CA ALA A 64 16.77 -3.84 -4.20
C ALA A 64 17.43 -5.21 -4.28
N PHE A 65 16.67 -6.27 -4.54
CA PHE A 65 17.22 -7.62 -4.67
C PHE A 65 18.20 -7.75 -5.85
N LEU A 66 17.93 -7.07 -6.96
CA LEU A 66 18.87 -6.98 -8.09
C LEU A 66 20.15 -6.21 -7.71
N SER A 67 20.02 -5.14 -6.92
CA SER A 67 21.15 -4.34 -6.49
C SER A 67 22.13 -5.13 -5.62
N PHE A 68 21.66 -6.07 -4.81
CA PHE A 68 22.50 -6.89 -3.94
C PHE A 68 22.78 -8.30 -4.48
N GLY A 69 22.47 -8.57 -5.75
CA GLY A 69 22.74 -9.86 -6.40
C GLY A 69 21.92 -11.04 -5.85
N LEU A 70 20.82 -10.78 -5.12
CA LEU A 70 19.94 -11.83 -4.62
C LEU A 70 19.11 -12.47 -5.74
N ILE A 71 18.79 -11.68 -6.76
CA ILE A 71 18.17 -12.13 -8.00
C ILE A 71 18.97 -11.58 -9.18
N VAL A 72 18.87 -12.23 -10.34
CA VAL A 72 19.56 -11.83 -11.57
C VAL A 72 18.54 -11.82 -12.71
N VAL A 73 18.52 -10.79 -13.56
CA VAL A 73 17.65 -10.77 -14.76
C VAL A 73 18.43 -10.72 -16.07
N SER A 74 19.70 -10.35 -16.04
CA SER A 74 20.59 -10.41 -17.20
C SER A 74 22.04 -10.17 -16.78
N THR A 75 22.96 -10.82 -17.47
CA THR A 75 24.41 -10.60 -17.34
C THR A 75 24.86 -9.23 -17.88
N VAL A 76 24.00 -8.51 -18.59
CA VAL A 76 24.30 -7.16 -19.12
C VAL A 76 24.28 -6.11 -17.99
N PHE A 77 23.61 -6.38 -16.88
CA PHE A 77 23.57 -5.49 -15.71
C PHE A 77 24.69 -5.76 -14.70
N ASP A 78 25.66 -6.59 -15.05
CA ASP A 78 26.66 -7.13 -14.11
C ASP A 78 27.82 -6.17 -13.82
N ILE A 79 27.60 -4.87 -14.02
CA ILE A 79 28.55 -3.85 -13.59
C ILE A 79 28.45 -3.73 -12.06
N MET A 80 29.35 -4.41 -11.37
CA MET A 80 29.41 -4.45 -9.92
C MET A 80 30.41 -3.43 -9.35
N PHE A 81 30.04 -2.80 -8.24
CA PHE A 81 30.94 -2.07 -7.36
C PHE A 81 30.95 -2.78 -6.00
N GLY A 82 31.97 -3.61 -5.75
CA GLY A 82 31.95 -4.54 -4.63
C GLY A 82 30.85 -5.59 -4.81
N SER A 83 29.94 -5.70 -3.84
CA SER A 83 28.79 -6.62 -3.90
C SER A 83 27.51 -5.98 -4.44
N VAL A 84 27.58 -4.74 -4.93
CA VAL A 84 26.40 -3.99 -5.40
C VAL A 84 26.42 -3.81 -6.91
N SER A 85 25.35 -4.23 -7.57
CA SER A 85 25.13 -3.99 -9.00
C SER A 85 24.70 -2.54 -9.22
N ILE A 86 25.53 -1.77 -9.93
CA ILE A 86 25.42 -0.30 -10.01
C ILE A 86 24.14 0.13 -10.72
N ILE A 87 23.81 -0.51 -11.84
CA ILE A 87 22.66 -0.09 -12.66
C ILE A 87 21.32 -0.27 -11.93
N PRO A 88 20.97 -1.46 -11.39
CA PRO A 88 19.74 -1.60 -10.62
C PRO A 88 19.73 -0.71 -9.37
N PHE A 89 20.90 -0.44 -8.76
CA PHE A 89 20.99 0.47 -7.63
C PHE A 89 20.69 1.92 -8.00
N LEU A 90 21.17 2.39 -9.15
CA LEU A 90 20.84 3.73 -9.66
C LEU A 90 19.35 3.86 -9.99
N LEU A 91 18.76 2.83 -10.62
CA LEU A 91 17.33 2.80 -10.91
C LEU A 91 16.50 2.80 -9.61
N LEU A 92 16.95 2.06 -8.59
CA LEU A 92 16.34 2.07 -7.26
C LEU A 92 16.39 3.47 -6.65
N LEU A 93 17.57 4.09 -6.61
CA LEU A 93 17.74 5.42 -6.04
C LEU A 93 16.87 6.46 -6.75
N MET A 94 16.84 6.42 -8.09
CA MET A 94 15.98 7.30 -8.89
C MET A 94 14.50 7.09 -8.56
N LEU A 95 14.05 5.82 -8.48
CA LEU A 95 12.66 5.50 -8.15
C LEU A 95 12.29 6.00 -6.75
N LEU A 96 13.16 5.79 -5.76
CA LEU A 96 12.98 6.26 -4.39
C LEU A 96 12.87 7.78 -4.33
N LEU A 97 13.72 8.51 -5.05
CA LEU A 97 13.67 9.98 -5.09
C LEU A 97 12.40 10.50 -5.76
N VAL A 98 12.01 9.92 -6.90
CA VAL A 98 10.83 10.38 -7.65
C VAL A 98 9.52 10.05 -6.91
N ARG A 99 9.51 8.96 -6.13
CA ARG A 99 8.29 8.47 -5.45
C ARG A 99 8.38 8.49 -3.93
N TYR A 100 9.29 9.28 -3.38
CA TYR A 100 9.52 9.39 -1.95
C TYR A 100 8.22 9.66 -1.16
N HIS A 101 7.40 10.61 -1.62
CA HIS A 101 6.14 10.95 -0.95
C HIS A 101 5.15 9.78 -0.90
N GLU A 102 5.02 9.02 -1.98
CA GLU A 102 4.08 7.89 -2.06
C GLU A 102 4.54 6.73 -1.18
N LEU A 103 5.84 6.43 -1.19
CA LEU A 103 6.42 5.44 -0.29
C LEU A 103 6.28 5.87 1.17
N LYS A 104 6.58 7.14 1.48
CA LYS A 104 6.40 7.68 2.82
C LYS A 104 4.95 7.55 3.29
N GLU A 105 3.96 7.88 2.47
CA GLU A 105 2.54 7.70 2.83
C GLU A 105 2.16 6.24 3.07
N LEU A 106 2.72 5.29 2.30
CA LEU A 106 2.50 3.86 2.49
C LEU A 106 3.13 3.33 3.79
N PHE A 107 4.30 3.83 4.18
CA PHE A 107 5.04 3.37 5.37
C PHE A 107 4.68 4.12 6.65
N THR A 108 4.30 5.38 6.55
CA THR A 108 3.97 6.22 7.72
C THR A 108 2.57 5.92 8.24
N GLY A 109 1.75 5.17 7.49
CA GLY A 109 0.41 4.83 7.91
C GLY A 109 -0.49 6.06 7.86
N ASN A 110 -1.68 5.84 7.35
CA ASN A 110 -2.72 6.83 7.33
C ASN A 110 -3.26 6.95 8.77
N ASP A 111 -2.58 7.68 9.66
CA ASP A 111 -3.06 7.93 11.03
C ASP A 111 -4.48 8.49 11.02
N LYS A 112 -4.86 9.19 9.94
CA LYS A 112 -6.21 9.73 9.73
C LYS A 112 -7.28 8.69 9.39
N ALA A 113 -6.92 7.50 8.89
CA ALA A 113 -7.90 6.46 8.56
C ALA A 113 -8.18 5.53 9.75
N VAL A 114 -7.20 5.34 10.64
CA VAL A 114 -7.39 4.54 11.86
C VAL A 114 -8.17 5.31 12.90
N GLU A 115 -8.00 6.64 12.99
CA GLU A 115 -8.82 7.50 13.87
C GLU A 115 -10.31 7.44 13.49
N ASN A 116 -10.65 7.61 12.22
CA ASN A 116 -12.04 7.59 11.75
C ASN A 116 -12.72 6.20 11.79
N LEU A 117 -11.95 5.11 11.70
CA LEU A 117 -12.48 3.75 11.85
C LEU A 117 -12.64 3.35 13.32
N SER A 118 -11.74 3.82 14.20
CA SER A 118 -11.81 3.60 15.65
C SER A 118 -12.95 4.40 16.29
N GLU A 119 -13.08 5.69 15.97
CA GLU A 119 -14.18 6.53 16.46
C GLU A 119 -15.55 5.97 16.02
N ASN A 120 -15.72 5.64 14.74
CA ASN A 120 -16.98 5.06 14.26
C ASN A 120 -17.30 3.69 14.86
N SER A 121 -16.30 2.84 15.10
CA SER A 121 -16.50 1.53 15.76
C SER A 121 -17.07 1.68 17.17
N ASN A 122 -16.57 2.65 17.93
CA ASN A 122 -17.04 2.93 19.28
C ASN A 122 -18.43 3.56 19.27
N VAL A 123 -18.68 4.52 18.38
CA VAL A 123 -20.02 5.13 18.20
C VAL A 123 -21.04 4.08 17.79
N ASP A 124 -20.74 3.18 16.85
CA ASP A 124 -21.63 2.09 16.43
C ASP A 124 -21.89 1.08 17.54
N PHE A 125 -20.88 0.79 18.37
CA PHE A 125 -21.03 -0.05 19.56
C PHE A 125 -22.03 0.57 20.56
N PHE A 126 -21.87 1.87 20.87
CA PHE A 126 -22.80 2.58 21.73
C PHE A 126 -24.19 2.74 21.10
N ARG A 127 -24.27 2.98 19.80
CA ARG A 127 -25.53 3.06 19.06
C ARG A 127 -26.33 1.76 19.17
N LYS A 128 -25.68 0.61 19.03
CA LYS A 128 -26.32 -0.71 19.23
C LYS A 128 -26.80 -0.90 20.67
N GLN A 129 -26.02 -0.49 21.67
CA GLN A 129 -26.44 -0.59 23.07
C GLN A 129 -27.62 0.32 23.41
N PHE A 130 -27.68 1.53 22.84
CA PHE A 130 -28.70 2.53 23.17
C PHE A 130 -29.93 2.50 22.26
N LYS A 131 -29.91 1.71 21.18
CA LYS A 131 -31.01 1.61 20.20
C LYS A 131 -32.39 1.37 20.83
N ASN A 132 -32.45 0.57 21.89
CA ASN A 132 -33.69 0.18 22.57
C ASN A 132 -34.13 1.15 23.69
N LEU A 133 -33.38 2.23 23.96
CA LEU A 133 -33.76 3.22 24.97
C LEU A 133 -34.92 4.09 24.49
N SER A 134 -35.83 4.43 25.39
CA SER A 134 -36.90 5.40 25.12
C SER A 134 -36.33 6.83 25.00
N LEU A 135 -37.04 7.73 24.32
CA LEU A 135 -36.63 9.14 24.16
C LEU A 135 -36.27 9.81 25.50
N LYS A 136 -37.10 9.57 26.53
CA LYS A 136 -36.88 10.09 27.88
C LYS A 136 -35.58 9.57 28.52
N GLN A 137 -35.22 8.31 28.25
CA GLN A 137 -33.98 7.69 28.76
C GLN A 137 -32.74 8.14 27.99
N ILE A 138 -32.86 8.38 26.68
CA ILE A 138 -31.77 8.93 25.86
C ILE A 138 -31.43 10.35 26.34
N GLN A 139 -32.44 11.18 26.58
CA GLN A 139 -32.28 12.55 27.05
C GLN A 139 -31.69 12.61 28.47
N SER A 140 -32.21 11.79 29.39
CA SER A 140 -31.65 11.65 30.74
C SER A 140 -30.20 11.15 30.76
N LYS A 141 -29.75 10.39 29.76
CA LYS A 141 -28.35 9.99 29.64
C LYS A 141 -27.48 11.11 29.05
N LEU A 142 -27.98 11.85 28.07
CA LEU A 142 -27.30 13.01 27.49
C LEU A 142 -27.00 14.09 28.54
N ASP A 143 -27.89 14.25 29.52
CA ASP A 143 -27.75 15.22 30.62
C ASP A 143 -26.74 14.78 31.69
N ASN A 144 -26.18 13.56 31.60
CA ASN A 144 -25.19 13.08 32.55
C ASN A 144 -23.77 13.53 32.12
N GLU A 145 -23.12 14.36 32.93
CA GLU A 145 -21.82 14.94 32.64
C GLU A 145 -20.71 13.90 32.44
N ASN A 146 -20.84 12.71 33.06
CA ASN A 146 -19.84 11.64 33.07
C ASN A 146 -19.87 10.69 31.85
N ILE A 147 -20.58 11.04 30.76
CA ILE A 147 -20.60 10.20 29.55
C ILE A 147 -19.42 10.52 28.62
N VAL A 148 -18.77 9.46 28.14
CA VAL A 148 -17.69 9.47 27.13
C VAL A 148 -18.17 10.08 25.81
N GLN A 149 -17.30 10.82 25.11
CA GLN A 149 -17.67 11.62 23.94
C GLN A 149 -18.35 10.79 22.82
N ASP A 150 -17.84 9.60 22.50
CA ASP A 150 -18.42 8.69 21.50
C ASP A 150 -19.84 8.25 21.84
N ALA A 151 -20.11 8.02 23.13
CA ALA A 151 -21.44 7.68 23.62
C ALA A 151 -22.41 8.88 23.54
N LYS A 152 -21.91 10.12 23.71
CA LYS A 152 -22.72 11.33 23.49
C LYS A 152 -23.09 11.49 22.01
N ILE A 153 -22.16 11.23 21.10
CA ILE A 153 -22.40 11.29 19.65
C ILE A 153 -23.46 10.26 19.25
N ALA A 154 -23.32 9.00 19.67
CA ALA A 154 -24.30 7.94 19.40
C ALA A 154 -25.70 8.26 19.95
N LEU A 155 -25.79 8.85 21.15
CA LEU A 155 -27.07 9.25 21.75
C LEU A 155 -27.73 10.41 20.99
N LYS A 156 -26.95 11.38 20.47
CA LYS A 156 -27.47 12.47 19.64
C LYS A 156 -28.03 11.95 18.31
N GLU A 157 -27.28 11.09 17.63
CA GLU A 157 -27.73 10.49 16.37
C GLU A 157 -29.03 9.68 16.54
N LEU A 158 -29.12 8.89 17.62
CA LEU A 158 -30.34 8.13 17.92
C LEU A 158 -31.53 9.02 18.31
N LEU A 159 -31.28 10.16 18.94
CA LEU A 159 -32.32 11.12 19.29
C LEU A 159 -32.90 11.78 18.03
N GLU A 160 -32.03 12.21 17.10
CA GLU A 160 -32.44 12.76 15.81
C GLU A 160 -33.19 11.71 14.95
N GLU A 161 -32.71 10.47 14.90
CA GLU A 161 -33.35 9.38 14.17
C GLU A 161 -34.77 9.06 14.70
N LYS A 162 -34.98 9.15 16.02
CA LYS A 162 -36.30 8.90 16.64
C LYS A 162 -37.26 10.08 16.59
N GLN A 163 -36.74 11.31 16.52
CA GLN A 163 -37.54 12.51 16.33
C GLN A 163 -37.97 12.69 14.88
N THR A 164 -37.19 12.18 13.92
CA THR A 164 -37.51 12.27 12.48
C THR A 164 -38.49 11.18 12.03
N ASN A 165 -38.58 10.06 12.74
CA ASN A 165 -39.45 8.91 12.43
C ASN A 165 -40.76 8.85 13.24
N ASN A 166 -41.07 9.88 14.04
CA ASN A 166 -42.34 10.08 14.73
C ASN A 166 -43.04 11.31 14.13
#